data_AF-A0A1I8J446-F1
#
_entry.id   AF-A0A1I8J446-F1
#
_cell.length_a   1.000
_cell.length_b   1.000
_cell.length_c   1.000
_cell.angle_alpha   90.00
_cell.angle_beta   90.00
_cell.angle_gamma   90.00
#
_symmetry.space_group_name_H-M   'P 1'
#
loop_
_entity.id
_entity.type
_entity.pdbx_description
1 polymer ?
#
loop_
_entity_poly.entity_id
_entity_poly.type
_entity_poly.pdbx_seq_one_letter_code
_entity_poly.pdbx_strand_id
1 'polypeptide(L)'
;RDGLSDRFSTEALSILKHCSSSGSAFLRQLSAVEFVNYGDVEYLSKQQDALETLSRALKNKSDIKNLVETAVEMKQQFDGTLEVLNNLLNFLQQLTDSQLVDLEGFRNSLSSSNLKRVGLGFLVDPQAPKNALQLKYFGTLEEFESIIIQLVPRFEQLSRSKTFERTFAKAMRLQFKRNNQQRLSIDLIVACLAASVEEWDAQVKNLMSDDATVHTVETFFGNLSKSPTELAEEF
;
A
#
# COMPACT_ATOMS: atom_id res chain seq x y z
N ARG A 1 -28.57 -45.81 -15.96
CA ARG A 1 -28.93 -45.68 -17.39
C ARG A 1 -28.86 -44.21 -17.73
N ASP A 2 -27.84 -43.89 -18.49
CA ASP A 2 -27.33 -42.57 -18.82
C ASP A 2 -28.29 -41.81 -19.77
N GLY A 3 -29.24 -41.08 -19.22
CA GLY A 3 -30.20 -40.29 -20.03
C GLY A 3 -29.56 -39.14 -20.83
N LEU A 4 -28.28 -38.83 -20.58
CA LEU A 4 -27.51 -37.80 -21.27
C LEU A 4 -26.63 -38.37 -22.40
N SER A 5 -26.20 -39.64 -22.34
CA SER A 5 -25.29 -40.21 -23.35
C SER A 5 -25.95 -40.41 -24.70
N ASP A 6 -27.28 -40.60 -24.71
CA ASP A 6 -28.04 -40.90 -25.92
C ASP A 6 -28.52 -39.61 -26.65
N ARG A 7 -28.31 -38.44 -26.05
CA ARG A 7 -28.83 -37.13 -26.56
C ARG A 7 -27.76 -36.18 -27.07
N PHE A 8 -26.49 -36.47 -26.82
CA PHE A 8 -25.38 -35.59 -27.16
C PHE A 8 -24.32 -36.34 -27.97
N SER A 9 -23.67 -35.64 -28.90
CA SER A 9 -22.51 -36.20 -29.61
C SER A 9 -21.37 -36.48 -28.63
N THR A 10 -20.47 -37.40 -28.99
CA THR A 10 -19.25 -37.70 -28.21
C THR A 10 -18.43 -36.44 -27.91
N GLU A 11 -18.36 -35.51 -28.86
CA GLU A 11 -17.68 -34.22 -28.71
C GLU A 11 -18.38 -33.30 -27.70
N ALA A 12 -19.71 -33.19 -27.78
CA ALA A 12 -20.49 -32.43 -26.80
C ALA A 12 -20.36 -33.00 -25.38
N LEU A 13 -20.35 -34.34 -25.23
CA LEU A 13 -20.11 -35.00 -23.95
C LEU A 13 -18.70 -34.75 -23.41
N SER A 14 -17.69 -34.70 -24.28
CA SER A 14 -16.30 -34.36 -23.91
C SER A 14 -16.20 -32.94 -23.38
N ILE A 15 -16.79 -31.97 -24.09
CA ILE A 15 -16.83 -30.56 -23.67
C ILE A 15 -17.54 -30.42 -22.32
N LEU A 16 -18.71 -31.03 -22.14
CA LEU A 16 -19.46 -30.96 -20.88
C LEU A 16 -18.67 -31.56 -19.70
N LYS A 17 -17.97 -32.69 -19.91
CA LYS A 17 -17.08 -33.26 -18.89
C LYS A 17 -15.94 -32.31 -18.54
N HIS A 18 -15.32 -31.71 -19.55
CA HIS A 18 -14.26 -30.73 -19.33
C HIS A 18 -14.78 -29.52 -18.54
N CYS A 19 -15.89 -28.90 -18.97
CA CYS A 19 -16.52 -27.79 -18.26
C CYS A 19 -16.88 -28.14 -16.81
N SER A 20 -17.44 -29.33 -16.58
CA SER A 20 -17.75 -29.79 -15.22
C SER A 20 -16.49 -29.93 -14.37
N SER A 21 -15.43 -30.55 -14.90
CA SER A 21 -14.16 -30.72 -14.17
C SER A 21 -13.48 -29.39 -13.87
N SER A 22 -13.39 -28.50 -14.86
CA SER A 22 -12.79 -27.17 -14.72
C SER A 22 -13.59 -26.29 -13.77
N GLY A 23 -14.94 -26.32 -13.86
CA GLY A 23 -15.82 -25.59 -12.95
C GLY A 23 -15.70 -26.08 -11.50
N SER A 24 -15.65 -27.39 -11.28
CA SER A 24 -15.43 -27.95 -9.94
C SER A 24 -14.06 -27.59 -9.37
N ALA A 25 -13.00 -27.64 -10.19
CA ALA A 25 -11.66 -27.25 -9.77
C ALA A 25 -11.60 -25.76 -9.41
N PHE A 26 -12.22 -24.91 -10.23
CA PHE A 26 -12.32 -23.48 -9.98
C PHE A 26 -13.06 -23.16 -8.67
N LEU A 27 -14.24 -23.76 -8.44
CA LEU A 27 -14.99 -23.53 -7.20
C LEU A 27 -14.23 -24.03 -5.96
N ARG A 28 -13.45 -25.12 -6.10
CA ARG A 28 -12.56 -25.59 -5.03
C ARG A 28 -11.43 -24.59 -4.77
N GLN A 29 -10.85 -23.99 -5.80
CA GLN A 29 -9.84 -22.93 -5.62
C GLN A 29 -10.45 -21.69 -4.95
N LEU A 30 -11.64 -21.27 -5.37
CA LEU A 30 -12.36 -20.14 -4.77
C LEU A 30 -12.68 -20.35 -3.29
N SER A 31 -12.86 -21.61 -2.86
CA SER A 31 -13.07 -21.92 -1.44
C SER A 31 -11.86 -21.57 -0.54
N ALA A 32 -10.68 -21.38 -1.14
CA ALA A 32 -9.50 -20.85 -0.47
C ALA A 32 -9.25 -19.41 -0.94
N VAL A 33 -9.99 -18.48 -0.34
CA VAL A 33 -10.00 -17.04 -0.70
C VAL A 33 -8.60 -16.42 -0.73
N GLU A 34 -7.70 -16.90 0.13
CA GLU A 34 -6.29 -16.47 0.18
C GLU A 34 -5.52 -16.64 -1.13
N PHE A 35 -5.91 -17.57 -2.00
CA PHE A 35 -5.29 -17.80 -3.31
C PHE A 35 -6.00 -17.10 -4.46
N VAL A 36 -7.11 -16.40 -4.20
CA VAL A 36 -7.75 -15.56 -5.20
C VAL A 36 -6.79 -14.42 -5.53
N ASN A 37 -6.52 -14.21 -6.83
CA ASN A 37 -5.67 -13.11 -7.22
C ASN A 37 -6.38 -11.79 -6.99
N TYR A 38 -5.66 -10.79 -6.48
CA TYR A 38 -6.15 -9.45 -6.24
C TYR A 38 -6.82 -8.81 -7.47
N GLY A 39 -6.29 -9.06 -8.68
CA GLY A 39 -6.85 -8.54 -9.93
C GLY A 39 -8.18 -9.17 -10.35
N ASP A 40 -8.53 -10.34 -9.82
CA ASP A 40 -9.71 -11.11 -10.24
C ASP A 40 -10.95 -10.79 -9.38
N VAL A 41 -10.76 -10.17 -8.21
CA VAL A 41 -11.83 -9.95 -7.20
C VAL A 41 -13.03 -9.19 -7.76
N GLU A 42 -12.81 -8.11 -8.52
CA GLU A 42 -13.90 -7.34 -9.12
C GLU A 42 -14.71 -8.15 -10.14
N TYR A 43 -14.02 -9.01 -10.90
CA TYR A 43 -14.68 -9.89 -11.85
C TYR A 43 -15.51 -10.95 -11.11
N LEU A 44 -14.97 -11.55 -10.05
CA LEU A 44 -15.69 -12.51 -9.21
C LEU A 44 -16.94 -11.89 -8.59
N SER A 45 -16.83 -10.67 -8.07
CA SER A 45 -17.96 -9.91 -7.53
C SER A 45 -19.06 -9.69 -8.56
N LYS A 46 -18.71 -9.28 -9.78
CA LYS A 46 -19.67 -9.08 -10.89
C LYS A 46 -20.33 -10.38 -11.37
N GLN A 47 -19.71 -11.53 -11.15
CA GLN A 47 -20.19 -12.84 -11.61
C GLN A 47 -20.78 -13.70 -10.49
N GLN A 48 -21.07 -13.12 -9.32
CA GLN A 48 -21.54 -13.87 -8.15
C GLN A 48 -22.76 -14.77 -8.46
N ASP A 49 -23.80 -14.24 -9.11
CA ASP A 49 -25.01 -15.01 -9.44
C ASP A 49 -24.72 -16.22 -10.35
N ALA A 50 -23.79 -16.04 -11.31
CA ALA A 50 -23.36 -17.10 -12.22
C ALA A 50 -22.57 -18.17 -11.46
N LEU A 51 -21.70 -17.77 -10.52
CA LEU A 51 -20.94 -18.67 -9.67
C LEU A 51 -21.83 -19.45 -8.70
N GLU A 52 -22.84 -18.81 -8.13
CA GLU A 52 -23.85 -19.49 -7.31
C GLU A 52 -24.64 -20.52 -8.13
N THR A 53 -25.05 -20.15 -9.34
CA THR A 53 -25.76 -21.06 -10.26
C THR A 53 -24.88 -22.26 -10.62
N LEU A 54 -23.60 -22.02 -10.93
CA LEU A 54 -22.62 -23.08 -11.19
C LEU A 54 -22.42 -23.99 -9.96
N SER A 55 -22.31 -23.41 -8.77
CA SER A 55 -22.19 -24.14 -7.50
C SER A 55 -23.37 -25.07 -7.27
N ARG A 56 -24.61 -24.58 -7.46
CA ARG A 56 -25.84 -25.39 -7.38
C ARG A 56 -25.86 -26.50 -8.43
N ALA A 57 -25.51 -26.19 -9.68
CA ALA A 57 -25.49 -27.17 -10.78
C ALA A 57 -24.46 -28.29 -10.56
N LEU A 58 -23.29 -27.95 -10.02
CA LEU A 58 -22.22 -28.90 -9.69
C LEU A 58 -22.39 -29.54 -8.30
N LYS A 59 -23.49 -29.25 -7.58
CA LYS A 59 -23.76 -29.72 -6.21
C LYS A 59 -22.62 -29.41 -5.23
N ASN A 60 -21.92 -28.30 -5.45
CA ASN A 60 -20.95 -27.79 -4.51
C ASN A 60 -21.69 -27.13 -3.32
N LYS A 61 -21.20 -27.36 -2.10
CA LYS A 61 -21.79 -26.86 -0.85
C LYS A 61 -21.16 -25.56 -0.35
N SER A 62 -20.17 -25.01 -1.07
CA SER A 62 -19.52 -23.76 -0.70
C SER A 62 -20.50 -22.58 -0.74
N ASP A 63 -20.43 -21.75 0.29
CA ASP A 63 -21.15 -20.47 0.35
C ASP A 63 -20.43 -19.44 -0.53
N ILE A 64 -20.77 -19.42 -1.81
CA ILE A 64 -20.15 -18.55 -2.81
C ILE A 64 -20.31 -17.08 -2.44
N LYS A 65 -21.47 -16.70 -1.90
CA LYS A 65 -21.74 -15.32 -1.50
C LYS A 65 -20.74 -14.88 -0.44
N ASN A 66 -20.62 -15.63 0.65
CA ASN A 66 -19.69 -15.30 1.72
C ASN A 66 -18.22 -15.30 1.25
N LEU A 67 -17.82 -16.24 0.38
CA LEU A 67 -16.46 -16.28 -0.18
C LEU A 67 -16.13 -15.04 -1.02
N VAL A 68 -17.07 -14.62 -1.87
CA VAL A 68 -16.92 -13.41 -2.69
C VAL A 68 -16.92 -12.16 -1.83
N GLU A 69 -17.82 -12.06 -0.84
CA GLU A 69 -17.84 -10.96 0.13
C GLU A 69 -16.50 -10.85 0.88
N THR A 70 -15.97 -11.97 1.39
CA THR A 70 -14.66 -12.02 2.05
C THR A 70 -13.53 -11.55 1.13
N ALA A 71 -13.52 -12.00 -0.14
CA ALA A 71 -12.51 -11.57 -1.11
C ALA A 71 -12.57 -10.06 -1.38
N VAL A 72 -13.78 -9.50 -1.46
CA VAL A 72 -14.02 -8.06 -1.63
C VAL A 72 -13.54 -7.28 -0.40
N GLU A 73 -13.85 -7.74 0.80
CA GLU A 73 -13.38 -7.10 2.04
C GLU A 73 -11.85 -7.09 2.14
N MET A 74 -11.20 -8.22 1.87
CA MET A 74 -9.73 -8.30 1.83
C MET A 74 -9.15 -7.34 0.79
N LYS A 75 -9.74 -7.28 -0.41
CA LYS A 75 -9.32 -6.31 -1.42
C LYS A 75 -9.47 -4.88 -0.93
N GLN A 76 -10.59 -4.51 -0.33
CA GLN A 76 -10.83 -3.15 0.17
C GLN A 76 -9.84 -2.74 1.27
N GLN A 77 -9.51 -3.66 2.18
CA GLN A 77 -8.48 -3.41 3.21
C GLN A 77 -7.12 -3.13 2.58
N PHE A 78 -6.72 -3.91 1.58
CA PHE A 78 -5.47 -3.70 0.86
C PHE A 78 -5.51 -2.43 0.00
N ASP A 79 -6.64 -2.09 -0.62
CA ASP A 79 -6.83 -0.86 -1.40
C ASP A 79 -6.57 0.38 -0.53
N GLY A 80 -7.06 0.40 0.72
CA GLY A 80 -6.77 1.47 1.68
C GLY A 80 -5.28 1.57 2.03
N THR A 81 -4.59 0.43 2.09
CA THR A 81 -3.13 0.41 2.28
C THR A 81 -2.41 0.99 1.07
N LEU A 82 -2.81 0.63 -0.15
CA LEU A 82 -2.24 1.19 -1.37
C LEU A 82 -2.47 2.70 -1.46
N GLU A 83 -3.62 3.21 -1.06
CA GLU A 83 -3.89 4.64 -1.04
C GLU A 83 -2.88 5.37 -0.13
N VAL A 84 -2.69 4.87 1.09
CA VAL A 84 -1.71 5.42 2.05
C VAL A 84 -0.28 5.37 1.50
N LEU A 85 0.13 4.24 0.92
CA LEU A 85 1.48 4.08 0.36
C LEU A 85 1.70 4.92 -0.91
N ASN A 86 0.67 5.15 -1.72
CA ASN A 86 0.73 6.09 -2.85
C ASN A 86 0.84 7.53 -2.37
N ASN A 87 0.13 7.92 -1.30
CA ASN A 87 0.27 9.24 -0.68
C ASN A 87 1.69 9.44 -0.14
N LEU A 88 2.25 8.43 0.52
CA LEU A 88 3.65 8.43 0.96
C LEU A 88 4.61 8.57 -0.22
N LEU A 89 4.43 7.79 -1.29
CA LEU A 89 5.25 7.87 -2.49
C LEU A 89 5.22 9.28 -3.11
N ASN A 90 4.03 9.87 -3.25
CA ASN A 90 3.85 11.21 -3.80
C ASN A 90 4.54 12.28 -2.94
N PHE A 91 4.38 12.18 -1.62
CA PHE A 91 5.05 13.05 -0.66
C PHE A 91 6.58 12.96 -0.77
N LEU A 92 7.12 11.74 -0.80
CA LEU A 92 8.56 11.53 -0.96
C LEU A 92 9.08 12.05 -2.30
N GLN A 93 8.32 11.93 -3.39
CA GLN A 93 8.73 12.47 -4.69
C GLN A 93 8.84 14.00 -4.71
N GLN A 94 8.06 14.71 -3.89
CA GLN A 94 8.13 16.17 -3.81
C GLN A 94 9.37 16.65 -3.04
N LEU A 95 9.82 15.87 -2.06
CA LEU A 95 10.85 16.29 -1.10
C LEU A 95 12.23 15.68 -1.33
N THR A 96 12.34 14.64 -2.17
CA THR A 96 13.60 13.92 -2.38
C THR A 96 14.24 14.22 -3.72
N ASP A 97 15.57 14.26 -3.71
CA ASP A 97 16.37 14.29 -4.95
C ASP A 97 16.49 12.89 -5.53
N SER A 98 15.99 12.70 -6.75
CA SER A 98 16.05 11.45 -7.52
C SER A 98 17.46 10.85 -7.66
N GLN A 99 18.52 11.63 -7.46
CA GLN A 99 19.89 11.11 -7.46
C GLN A 99 20.21 10.29 -6.21
N LEU A 100 19.55 10.58 -5.09
CA LEU A 100 19.83 9.97 -3.78
C LEU A 100 18.96 8.75 -3.47
N VAL A 101 17.86 8.56 -4.19
CA VAL A 101 16.82 7.59 -3.86
C VAL A 101 16.48 6.66 -5.01
N ASP A 102 16.04 5.44 -4.68
CA ASP A 102 15.37 4.54 -5.61
C ASP A 102 13.88 4.45 -5.27
N LEU A 103 13.10 5.38 -5.83
CA LEU A 103 11.64 5.36 -5.74
C LEU A 103 10.99 4.58 -6.88
N GLU A 104 11.73 4.22 -7.93
CA GLU A 104 11.18 3.45 -9.05
C GLU A 104 10.85 2.03 -8.64
N GLY A 105 11.73 1.39 -7.87
CA GLY A 105 11.46 0.07 -7.29
C GLY A 105 10.17 0.07 -6.46
N PHE A 106 9.99 1.07 -5.60
CA PHE A 106 8.79 1.20 -4.78
C PHE A 106 7.54 1.51 -5.61
N ARG A 107 7.61 2.45 -6.56
CA ARG A 107 6.51 2.74 -7.51
C ARG A 107 6.09 1.48 -8.28
N ASN A 108 7.05 0.70 -8.76
CA ASN A 108 6.78 -0.55 -9.46
C ASN A 108 6.09 -1.56 -8.54
N SER A 109 6.48 -1.67 -7.27
CA SER A 109 5.83 -2.56 -6.31
C SER A 109 4.35 -2.20 -6.04
N LEU A 110 4.01 -0.91 -6.10
CA LEU A 110 2.64 -0.41 -5.96
C LEU A 110 1.80 -0.53 -7.25
N SER A 111 2.43 -0.85 -8.38
CA SER A 111 1.74 -0.88 -9.67
C SER A 111 0.70 -1.99 -9.75
N SER A 112 -0.48 -1.66 -10.29
CA SER A 112 -1.56 -2.64 -10.45
C SER A 112 -1.14 -3.83 -11.34
N SER A 113 -0.22 -3.63 -12.29
CA SER A 113 0.31 -4.72 -13.12
C SER A 113 1.00 -5.81 -12.31
N ASN A 114 1.76 -5.42 -11.28
CA ASN A 114 2.48 -6.38 -10.43
C ASN A 114 1.54 -7.03 -9.41
N LEU A 115 0.61 -6.26 -8.85
CA LEU A 115 -0.31 -6.73 -7.81
C LEU A 115 -1.42 -7.65 -8.36
N LYS A 116 -1.81 -7.51 -9.64
CA LYS A 116 -2.92 -8.25 -10.25
C LYS A 116 -2.86 -9.77 -10.07
N ARG A 117 -1.66 -10.36 -10.05
CA ARG A 117 -1.44 -11.82 -9.96
C ARG A 117 -1.07 -12.28 -8.55
N VAL A 118 -1.05 -11.38 -7.57
CA VAL A 118 -0.72 -11.73 -6.19
C VAL A 118 -1.98 -12.23 -5.50
N GLY A 119 -1.88 -13.38 -4.83
CA GLY A 119 -2.97 -13.93 -4.03
C GLY A 119 -3.27 -13.06 -2.81
N LEU A 120 -4.55 -12.89 -2.48
CA LEU A 120 -4.99 -12.03 -1.37
C LEU A 120 -4.32 -12.37 -0.03
N GLY A 121 -4.02 -13.64 0.25
CA GLY A 121 -3.35 -14.07 1.48
C GLY A 121 -1.88 -13.64 1.60
N PHE A 122 -1.27 -13.18 0.50
CA PHE A 122 0.06 -12.54 0.53
C PHE A 122 -0.02 -11.03 0.74
N LEU A 123 -1.20 -10.43 0.54
CA LEU A 123 -1.42 -9.00 0.67
C LEU A 123 -2.00 -8.63 2.03
N VAL A 124 -2.97 -9.43 2.50
CA VAL A 124 -3.74 -9.17 3.71
C VAL A 124 -3.35 -10.15 4.81
N ASP A 125 -3.11 -9.62 6.00
CA ASP A 125 -3.02 -10.41 7.22
C ASP A 125 -4.40 -10.43 7.92
N PRO A 126 -5.09 -11.58 7.95
CA PRO A 126 -6.39 -11.70 8.60
C PRO A 126 -6.34 -11.51 10.12
N GLN A 127 -5.15 -11.56 10.73
CA GLN A 127 -4.97 -11.30 12.17
C GLN A 127 -4.71 -9.82 12.48
N ALA A 128 -4.46 -8.99 11.45
CA ALA A 128 -4.20 -7.57 11.65
C ALA A 128 -5.46 -6.84 12.16
N PRO A 129 -5.30 -5.83 13.03
CA PRO A 129 -6.41 -4.96 13.42
C PRO A 129 -7.09 -4.31 12.22
N LYS A 130 -8.39 -4.04 12.29
CA LYS A 130 -9.17 -3.44 11.18
C LYS A 130 -8.62 -2.11 10.64
N ASN A 131 -7.88 -1.37 11.47
CA ASN A 131 -7.32 -0.06 11.12
C ASN A 131 -5.81 -0.13 10.79
N ALA A 132 -5.24 -1.33 10.80
CA ALA A 132 -3.82 -1.54 10.50
C ALA A 132 -3.59 -1.55 8.99
N LEU A 133 -2.41 -1.11 8.57
CA LEU A 133 -1.95 -1.21 7.19
C LEU A 133 -1.59 -2.67 6.87
N GLN A 134 -2.03 -3.14 5.71
CA GLN A 134 -1.78 -4.49 5.22
C GLN A 134 -0.42 -4.56 4.53
N LEU A 135 0.66 -4.57 5.33
CA LEU A 135 2.04 -4.39 4.86
C LEU A 135 2.79 -5.70 4.56
N LYS A 136 2.13 -6.86 4.62
CA LYS A 136 2.77 -8.18 4.38
C LYS A 136 3.53 -8.28 3.05
N TYR A 137 3.01 -7.64 2.00
CA TYR A 137 3.67 -7.57 0.69
C TYR A 137 4.85 -6.58 0.67
N PHE A 138 4.85 -5.62 1.59
CA PHE A 138 5.85 -4.57 1.77
C PHE A 138 6.62 -4.77 3.09
N GLY A 139 7.07 -6.00 3.38
CA GLY A 139 7.58 -6.39 4.70
C GLY A 139 8.66 -5.47 5.30
N THR A 140 9.45 -4.79 4.46
CA THR A 140 10.45 -3.79 4.90
C THR A 140 9.84 -2.53 5.54
N LEU A 141 8.53 -2.32 5.40
CA LEU A 141 7.78 -1.18 5.94
C LEU A 141 6.97 -1.52 7.19
N GLU A 142 6.90 -2.79 7.60
CA GLU A 142 6.09 -3.23 8.76
C GLU A 142 6.48 -2.49 10.04
N GLU A 143 7.78 -2.30 10.29
CA GLU A 143 8.28 -1.57 11.46
C GLU A 143 7.94 -0.08 11.47
N PHE A 144 7.57 0.48 10.30
CA PHE A 144 7.25 1.89 10.13
C PHE A 144 5.75 2.17 10.08
N GLU A 145 4.88 1.16 10.25
CA GLU A 145 3.43 1.31 10.14
C GLU A 145 2.89 2.49 10.96
N SER A 146 3.20 2.51 12.26
CA SER A 146 2.71 3.56 13.17
C SER A 146 3.16 4.95 12.73
N ILE A 147 4.40 5.06 12.23
CA ILE A 147 4.95 6.34 11.77
C ILE A 147 4.22 6.77 10.49
N ILE A 148 4.05 5.88 9.53
CA ILE A 148 3.36 6.18 8.27
C ILE A 148 1.93 6.68 8.56
N ILE A 149 1.17 5.97 9.40
CA ILE A 149 -0.20 6.36 9.78
C ILE A 149 -0.22 7.75 10.44
N GLN A 150 0.72 8.03 11.34
CA GLN A 150 0.80 9.32 12.03
C GLN A 150 1.18 10.49 11.11
N LEU A 151 1.97 10.22 10.06
CA LEU A 151 2.45 11.25 9.15
C LEU A 151 1.49 11.60 8.03
N VAL A 152 0.64 10.67 7.58
CA VAL A 152 -0.31 10.91 6.47
C VAL A 152 -1.12 12.20 6.64
N PRO A 153 -1.72 12.50 7.79
CA PRO A 153 -2.47 13.75 7.99
C PRO A 153 -1.62 15.02 7.90
N ARG A 154 -0.29 14.89 8.06
CA ARG A 154 0.68 16.00 8.11
C ARG A 154 1.38 16.23 6.77
N PHE A 155 1.21 15.36 5.78
CA PHE A 155 1.95 15.45 4.52
C PHE A 155 1.80 16.80 3.81
N GLU A 156 0.59 17.37 3.76
CA GLU A 156 0.36 18.66 3.12
C GLU A 156 1.10 19.81 3.83
N GLN A 157 1.11 19.81 5.16
CA GLN A 157 1.81 20.82 5.94
C GLN A 157 3.33 20.66 5.79
N LEU A 158 3.83 19.44 5.96
CA LEU A 158 5.26 19.14 5.90
C LEU A 158 5.84 19.38 4.49
N SER A 159 5.07 19.15 3.43
CA SER A 159 5.55 19.39 2.06
C SER A 159 5.70 20.88 1.72
N ARG A 160 5.04 21.77 2.46
CA ARG A 160 5.16 23.23 2.31
C ARG A 160 6.25 23.84 3.19
N SER A 161 6.64 23.16 4.26
CA SER A 161 7.65 23.66 5.19
C SER A 161 9.06 23.54 4.61
N LYS A 162 9.70 24.70 4.35
CA LYS A 162 11.09 24.75 3.86
C LYS A 162 12.09 24.35 4.94
N THR A 163 11.78 24.59 6.21
CA THR A 163 12.63 24.15 7.34
C THR A 163 12.60 22.64 7.51
N PHE A 164 11.43 22.01 7.31
CA PHE A 164 11.31 20.56 7.27
C PHE A 164 12.05 19.97 6.06
N GLU A 165 11.84 20.50 4.86
CA GLU A 165 12.53 20.07 3.64
C GLU A 165 14.06 20.06 3.83
N ARG A 166 14.62 21.12 4.42
CA ARG A 166 16.06 21.20 4.73
C ARG A 166 16.51 20.13 5.73
N THR A 167 15.72 19.91 6.78
CA THR A 167 16.01 18.90 7.82
C THR A 167 16.03 17.51 7.20
N PHE A 168 15.00 17.18 6.43
CA PHE A 168 14.89 15.90 5.74
C PHE A 168 15.98 15.70 4.68
N ALA A 169 16.27 16.71 3.86
CA ALA A 169 17.35 16.65 2.87
C ALA A 169 18.73 16.43 3.51
N LYS A 170 18.98 17.02 4.69
CA LYS A 170 20.22 16.81 5.45
C LYS A 170 20.32 15.37 5.96
N ALA A 171 19.24 14.84 6.55
CA ALA A 171 19.18 13.45 7.01
C ALA A 171 19.43 12.46 5.86
N MET A 172 18.75 12.67 4.72
CA MET A 172 18.90 11.86 3.51
C MET A 172 20.33 11.86 2.96
N ARG A 173 20.98 13.03 2.88
CA ARG A 173 22.38 13.12 2.43
C ARG A 173 23.34 12.42 3.39
N LEU A 174 23.10 12.50 4.69
CA LEU A 174 23.90 11.79 5.68
C LEU A 174 23.72 10.27 5.52
N GLN A 175 22.48 9.81 5.36
CA GLN A 175 22.18 8.40 5.18
C GLN A 175 22.75 7.85 3.87
N PHE A 176 22.67 8.61 2.77
CA PHE A 176 23.29 8.25 1.49
C PHE A 176 24.81 8.06 1.63
N LYS A 177 25.50 8.94 2.36
CA LYS A 177 26.93 8.78 2.66
C LYS A 177 27.23 7.54 3.50
N ARG A 178 26.39 7.26 4.51
CA ARG A 178 26.50 6.05 5.34
C ARG A 178 26.23 4.77 4.53
N ASN A 179 25.34 4.85 3.54
CA ASN A 179 25.01 3.78 2.63
C ASN A 179 25.97 3.67 1.43
N ASN A 180 27.25 4.03 1.62
CA ASN A 180 28.30 3.95 0.59
C ASN A 180 27.94 4.65 -0.74
N GLN A 181 27.17 5.74 -0.69
CA GLN A 181 26.69 6.46 -1.88
C GLN A 181 25.83 5.61 -2.83
N GLN A 182 25.23 4.54 -2.33
CA GLN A 182 24.20 3.82 -3.04
C GLN A 182 22.84 4.48 -2.81
N ARG A 183 22.01 4.50 -3.86
CA ARG A 183 20.64 5.02 -3.80
C ARG A 183 19.88 4.36 -2.66
N LEU A 184 19.18 5.17 -1.88
CA LEU A 184 18.46 4.74 -0.70
C LEU A 184 17.18 4.01 -1.11
N SER A 185 16.96 2.84 -0.52
CA SER A 185 15.72 2.06 -0.62
C SER A 185 14.61 2.67 0.24
N ILE A 186 13.35 2.27 0.01
CA ILE A 186 12.19 2.87 0.65
C ILE A 186 12.23 2.81 2.19
N ASP A 187 12.69 1.71 2.77
CA ASP A 187 12.86 1.53 4.22
C ASP A 187 13.84 2.56 4.81
N LEU A 188 14.98 2.78 4.14
CA LEU A 188 15.95 3.78 4.57
C LEU A 188 15.42 5.21 4.43
N ILE A 189 14.63 5.47 3.38
CA ILE A 189 13.98 6.77 3.17
C ILE A 189 12.96 7.03 4.27
N VAL A 190 12.10 6.06 4.59
CA VAL A 190 11.08 6.18 5.64
C VAL A 190 11.72 6.31 7.03
N ALA A 191 12.83 5.63 7.29
CA ALA A 191 13.61 5.83 8.51
C ALA A 191 14.16 7.26 8.62
N CYS A 192 14.68 7.81 7.53
CA CYS A 192 15.12 9.22 7.50
C CYS A 192 13.95 10.16 7.73
N LEU A 193 12.78 9.87 7.15
CA LEU A 193 11.58 10.68 7.30
C LEU A 193 11.14 10.71 8.77
N ALA A 194 11.06 9.55 9.42
CA ALA A 194 10.72 9.42 10.82
C ALA A 194 11.62 10.27 11.72
N ALA A 195 12.93 10.10 11.59
CA ALA A 195 13.92 10.84 12.37
C ALA A 195 13.85 12.35 12.11
N SER A 196 13.59 12.75 10.86
CA SER A 196 13.52 14.16 10.49
C SER A 196 12.28 14.84 11.05
N VAL A 197 11.15 14.14 11.15
CA VAL A 197 9.94 14.67 11.77
C VAL A 197 10.15 14.85 13.26
N GLU A 198 10.74 13.86 13.94
CA GLU A 198 11.07 13.97 15.37
C GLU A 198 12.03 15.14 15.65
N GLU A 199 13.09 15.27 14.84
CA GLU A 199 14.04 16.37 14.95
C GLU A 199 13.37 17.73 14.71
N TRP A 200 12.55 17.84 13.66
CA TRP A 200 11.85 19.08 13.31
C TRP A 200 10.82 19.49 14.37
N ASP A 201 10.02 18.54 14.87
CA ASP A 201 9.05 18.79 15.95
C ASP A 201 9.75 19.26 17.23
N ALA A 202 10.91 18.67 17.57
CA ALA A 202 11.72 19.10 18.70
C ALA A 202 12.27 20.52 18.51
N GLN A 203 12.74 20.86 17.30
CA GLN A 203 13.19 22.21 16.97
C GLN A 203 12.06 23.24 17.07
N VAL A 204 10.88 22.94 16.52
CA VAL A 204 9.68 23.80 16.61
C VAL A 204 9.28 24.01 18.08
N LYS A 205 9.27 22.95 18.89
CA LYS A 205 8.98 23.05 20.33
C LYS A 205 9.98 23.94 21.07
N ASN A 206 11.27 23.82 20.76
CA ASN A 206 12.31 24.65 21.36
C ASN A 206 12.14 26.14 21.02
N LEU A 207 11.65 26.47 19.81
CA LEU A 207 11.36 27.86 19.42
C LEU A 207 10.18 28.46 20.19
N MET A 208 9.24 27.63 20.63
CA MET A 208 8.09 28.06 21.44
C MET A 208 8.41 28.15 22.94
N SER A 209 9.63 27.77 23.34
CA SER A 209 10.04 27.84 24.75
C SER A 209 10.46 29.25 25.17
N ASP A 210 10.30 29.57 26.45
CA ASP A 210 10.74 30.86 27.01
C ASP A 210 12.27 31.05 26.95
N ASP A 211 13.03 29.96 26.73
CA ASP A 211 14.49 29.94 26.58
C ASP A 211 14.95 30.09 25.12
N ALA A 212 14.04 30.30 24.16
CA ALA A 212 14.38 30.46 22.75
C ALA A 212 15.24 31.73 22.53
N THR A 213 16.47 31.54 22.05
CA THR A 213 17.35 32.68 21.71
C THR A 213 17.14 33.14 20.28
N VAL A 214 17.50 34.41 19.99
CA VAL A 214 17.53 34.94 18.60
C VAL A 214 18.40 34.07 17.70
N HIS A 215 19.51 33.55 18.23
CA HIS A 215 20.38 32.64 17.49
C HIS A 215 19.66 31.31 17.13
N THR A 216 18.81 30.79 18.01
CA THR A 216 17.99 29.59 17.75
C THR A 216 17.01 29.85 16.60
N VAL A 217 16.35 31.02 16.60
CA VAL A 217 15.42 31.45 15.55
C VAL A 217 16.13 31.62 14.20
N GLU A 218 17.26 32.32 14.20
CA GLU A 218 18.07 32.52 12.99
C GLU A 218 18.62 31.21 12.42
N THR A 219 19.01 30.27 13.28
CA THR A 219 19.52 28.96 12.87
C THR A 219 18.42 28.12 12.23
N PHE A 220 17.21 28.14 12.80
CA PHE A 220 16.08 27.35 12.30
C PHE A 220 15.52 27.91 10.98
N PHE A 221 15.12 29.18 10.96
CA PHE A 221 14.54 29.79 9.76
C PHE A 221 15.60 30.09 8.69
N GLY A 222 16.85 30.30 9.08
CA GLY A 222 17.92 30.69 8.18
C GLY A 222 17.53 31.96 7.42
N ASN A 223 17.68 31.94 6.10
CA ASN A 223 17.32 33.07 5.25
C ASN A 223 15.81 33.42 5.23
N LEU A 224 14.92 32.54 5.70
CA LEU A 224 13.47 32.83 5.76
C LEU A 224 13.15 33.92 6.79
N SER A 225 13.98 34.06 7.82
CA SER A 225 13.89 35.16 8.79
C SER A 225 13.98 36.56 8.16
N LYS A 226 14.46 36.65 6.91
CA LYS A 226 14.61 37.92 6.17
C LYS A 226 13.42 38.23 5.25
N SER A 227 12.43 37.34 5.15
CA SER A 227 11.24 37.48 4.31
C SER A 227 9.96 37.20 5.12
N PRO A 228 9.29 38.25 5.64
CA PRO A 228 8.11 38.08 6.50
C PRO A 228 6.95 37.34 5.82
N THR A 229 6.81 37.50 4.51
CA THR A 229 5.77 36.84 3.71
C THR A 229 6.02 35.34 3.58
N GLU A 230 7.27 34.94 3.32
CA GLU A 230 7.63 33.51 3.25
C GLU A 230 7.62 32.84 4.64
N LEU A 231 7.88 33.60 5.71
CA LEU A 231 7.77 33.10 7.07
C LEU A 231 6.31 32.80 7.46
N ALA A 232 5.36 33.60 6.96
CA ALA A 232 3.93 33.41 7.21
C ALA A 232 3.34 32.19 6.46
N GLU A 233 4.00 31.73 5.40
CA GLU A 233 3.62 30.54 4.62
C GLU A 233 4.30 29.24 5.12
N GLU A 234 5.20 29.33 6.11
CA GLU A 234 6.01 28.21 6.62
C GLU A 234 5.24 27.25 7.54
N PHE A 235 4.07 27.65 8.06
CA PHE A 235 3.25 26.91 9.03
C PHE A 235 1.78 26.83 8.59
#